data_AF-A0A0D3IX14-F1
#
_entry.id   AF-A0A0D3IX14-F1
#
_cell.length_a   1.000
_cell.length_b   1.000
_cell.length_c   1.000
_cell.angle_alpha   90.00
_cell.angle_beta   90.00
_cell.angle_gamma   90.00
#
_symmetry.space_group_name_H-M   'P 1'
#
loop_
_entity.id
_entity.type
_entity.pdbx_description
1 polymer ?
#
loop_
_entity_poly.entity_id
_entity_poly.type
_entity_poly.pdbx_seq_one_letter_code
_entity_poly.pdbx_strand_id
1 'polypeptide(L)'
;EPPKGLRANLKGTWATVTDKQWDGCSKPLEWRKLLFGVAFFHAVVQERRKFGPLGWNIRYEFNGTDLEMSMETLRMFLDEQEVIPWAALLYVTGQINYGGRVTDDWDRRNLMVALRRFYRPEVLEDGFPFAPAGTTAASTYYSIAEGGLQAVRDWVDGLPYDDPVTVFGLHPNAKITFERQETDKLLATVTAIQPRLGGGGDGLSEEETVVALAEKLKAEVPELLLEENAGAGTFALNEKGELNSLQIVLLAEMGRFNKLLRRVSGSLADLGKAIKGLITMSADLDAMYGAMLKNQVPLLWAKVSYPSLKPLSSWFKDLQERVRFMRGWLAAGVSGMTCYSLPAFFFPQGFMTGILQMHARRYSIPIDSLSFSYEIRTEETAAACAAPPEDGVYIDGFFLDGARWDREKRQLADSRPTVMYDTLPVIHFVPTPHFERSEKDYECPLYKTAVRAGVLSTTGQSTNFVVAVDMPTDRDPDYWVAMGTAMLCAL
;
A
#
# COMPACT_ATOMS: atom_id res chain seq x y z
N GLU A 1 -13.47 23.22 2.16
CA GLU A 1 -12.52 22.35 1.44
C GLU A 1 -11.65 23.22 0.55
N PRO A 2 -10.34 22.96 0.43
CA PRO A 2 -9.52 23.63 -0.58
C PRO A 2 -10.07 23.35 -1.98
N PRO A 3 -9.92 24.27 -2.94
CA PRO A 3 -10.46 24.09 -4.28
C PRO A 3 -9.81 22.88 -4.95
N LYS A 4 -10.64 22.01 -5.55
CA LYS A 4 -10.20 20.77 -6.18
C LYS A 4 -9.62 21.06 -7.57
N GLY A 5 -8.44 20.51 -7.86
CA GLY A 5 -7.81 20.50 -9.19
C GLY A 5 -6.54 21.35 -9.24
N LEU A 6 -5.60 20.98 -10.12
CA LEU A 6 -4.30 21.66 -10.26
C LEU A 6 -4.49 23.13 -10.63
N ARG A 7 -5.40 23.43 -11.56
CA ARG A 7 -5.69 24.80 -11.98
C ARG A 7 -6.10 25.68 -10.81
N ALA A 8 -7.03 25.22 -9.97
CA ALA A 8 -7.56 26.02 -8.89
C ALA A 8 -6.55 26.20 -7.75
N ASN A 9 -5.73 25.17 -7.51
CA ASN A 9 -4.60 25.21 -6.58
C ASN A 9 -3.55 26.24 -7.01
N LEU A 10 -3.07 26.12 -8.25
CA LEU A 10 -2.13 27.06 -8.86
C LEU A 10 -2.68 28.49 -8.88
N LYS A 11 -3.96 28.67 -9.23
CA LYS A 11 -4.60 29.99 -9.21
C LYS A 11 -4.59 30.61 -7.81
N GLY A 12 -4.82 29.80 -6.78
CA GLY A 12 -4.68 30.22 -5.39
C GLY A 12 -3.25 30.66 -5.06
N THR A 13 -2.25 29.86 -5.43
CA THR A 13 -0.83 30.18 -5.20
C THR A 13 -0.39 31.45 -5.94
N TRP A 14 -0.71 31.61 -7.21
CA TRP A 14 -0.27 32.78 -8.00
C TRP A 14 -1.06 34.06 -7.70
N ALA A 15 -2.18 33.95 -6.99
CA ALA A 15 -2.89 35.10 -6.45
C ALA A 15 -2.20 35.67 -5.19
N THR A 16 -1.51 34.83 -4.40
CA THR A 16 -0.80 35.29 -3.20
C THR A 16 0.60 35.82 -3.51
N VAL A 17 1.25 35.32 -4.57
CA VAL A 17 2.56 35.81 -5.02
C VAL A 17 2.44 37.26 -5.53
N THR A 18 3.26 38.13 -4.96
CA THR A 18 3.33 39.56 -5.32
C THR A 18 4.42 39.84 -6.36
N ASP A 19 4.29 40.94 -7.13
CA ASP A 19 5.33 41.36 -8.10
C ASP A 19 6.70 41.56 -7.42
N LYS A 20 6.72 42.00 -6.17
CA LYS A 20 7.95 42.13 -5.37
C LYS A 20 8.65 40.81 -5.12
N GLN A 21 7.90 39.73 -4.92
CA GLN A 21 8.46 38.39 -4.76
C GLN A 21 8.88 37.82 -6.11
N TRP A 22 8.18 38.16 -7.19
CA TRP A 22 8.51 37.73 -8.56
C TRP A 22 9.86 38.29 -9.04
N ASP A 23 10.15 39.55 -8.75
CA ASP A 23 11.39 40.24 -9.17
C ASP A 23 12.46 40.34 -8.07
N GLY A 24 12.27 39.62 -6.96
CA GLY A 24 13.02 39.83 -5.71
C GLY A 24 14.35 39.07 -5.57
N CYS A 25 14.89 38.48 -6.63
CA CYS A 25 16.10 37.64 -6.59
C CYS A 25 17.19 38.15 -7.54
N SER A 26 18.45 37.97 -7.16
CA SER A 26 19.63 38.33 -7.95
C SER A 26 19.71 37.60 -9.31
N LYS A 27 19.09 36.42 -9.40
CA LYS A 27 19.07 35.53 -10.58
C LYS A 27 17.63 35.35 -11.08
N PRO A 28 17.09 36.31 -11.86
CA PRO A 28 15.67 36.38 -12.16
C PRO A 28 15.17 35.20 -13.02
N LEU A 29 15.98 34.68 -13.94
CA LEU A 29 15.59 33.58 -14.83
C LEU A 29 15.43 32.29 -14.02
N GLU A 30 16.45 31.92 -13.27
CA GLU A 30 16.50 30.72 -12.43
C GLU A 30 15.44 30.79 -11.33
N TRP A 31 15.30 31.95 -10.68
CA TRP A 31 14.27 32.18 -9.67
C TRP A 31 12.87 31.95 -10.20
N ARG A 32 12.48 32.59 -11.31
CA ARG A 32 11.12 32.49 -11.85
C ARG A 32 10.77 31.06 -12.27
N LYS A 33 11.71 30.36 -12.91
CA LYS A 33 11.50 28.97 -13.36
C LYS A 33 11.42 27.99 -12.19
N LEU A 34 12.31 28.11 -11.20
CA LEU A 34 12.29 27.23 -10.03
C LEU A 34 11.12 27.55 -9.10
N LEU A 35 10.75 28.83 -8.94
CA LEU A 35 9.55 29.24 -8.22
C LEU A 35 8.30 28.62 -8.84
N PHE A 36 8.23 28.62 -10.18
CA PHE A 36 7.15 27.96 -10.90
C PHE A 36 7.14 26.44 -10.66
N GLY A 37 8.31 25.80 -10.74
CA GLY A 37 8.46 24.37 -10.44
C GLY A 37 8.03 24.00 -9.02
N VAL A 38 8.39 24.79 -8.00
CA VAL A 38 8.03 24.55 -6.60
C VAL A 38 6.53 24.79 -6.34
N ALA A 39 5.95 25.83 -6.93
CA ALA A 39 4.50 26.06 -6.85
C ALA A 39 3.72 24.91 -7.52
N PHE A 40 4.22 24.41 -8.65
CA PHE A 40 3.63 23.26 -9.33
C PHE A 40 3.78 21.97 -8.53
N PHE A 41 4.96 21.73 -7.95
CA PHE A 41 5.21 20.62 -7.03
C PHE A 41 4.23 20.64 -5.85
N HIS A 42 4.02 21.80 -5.24
CA HIS A 42 3.07 21.97 -4.14
C HIS A 42 1.65 21.57 -4.53
N ALA A 43 1.18 22.05 -5.69
CA ALA A 43 -0.12 21.70 -6.23
C ALA A 43 -0.24 20.18 -6.50
N VAL A 44 0.78 19.58 -7.12
CA VAL A 44 0.85 18.13 -7.39
C VAL A 44 0.77 17.32 -6.11
N VAL A 45 1.54 17.66 -5.09
CA VAL A 45 1.62 16.92 -3.83
C VAL A 45 0.29 17.00 -3.04
N GLN A 46 -0.37 18.15 -3.05
CA GLN A 46 -1.70 18.31 -2.45
C GLN A 46 -2.78 17.51 -3.18
N GLU A 47 -2.79 17.58 -4.51
CA GLU A 47 -3.79 16.90 -5.34
C GLU A 47 -3.60 15.38 -5.35
N ARG A 48 -2.35 14.91 -5.24
CA ARG A 48 -2.01 13.48 -5.18
C ARG A 48 -2.67 12.75 -3.99
N ARG A 49 -3.08 13.47 -2.94
CA ARG A 49 -3.88 12.93 -1.81
C ARG A 49 -5.21 12.31 -2.22
N LYS A 50 -5.76 12.70 -3.37
CA LYS A 50 -7.04 12.20 -3.88
C LYS A 50 -6.97 10.72 -4.26
N PHE A 51 -5.81 10.24 -4.69
CA PHE A 51 -5.63 8.87 -5.19
C PHE A 51 -5.40 7.82 -4.08
N GLY A 52 -5.58 8.18 -2.81
CA GLY A 52 -5.42 7.25 -1.70
C GLY A 52 -4.01 6.62 -1.66
N PRO A 53 -3.87 5.30 -1.43
CA PRO A 53 -2.58 4.61 -1.28
C PRO A 53 -1.67 4.65 -2.52
N LEU A 54 -2.20 4.90 -3.72
CA LEU A 54 -1.39 5.13 -4.93
C LEU A 54 -0.72 6.52 -4.91
N GLY A 55 -1.38 7.46 -4.24
CA GLY A 55 -0.88 8.81 -4.03
C GLY A 55 0.11 8.85 -2.87
N TRP A 56 -0.42 8.59 -1.68
CA TRP A 56 0.29 8.55 -0.39
C TRP A 56 -0.27 7.42 0.45
N ASN A 57 0.57 6.62 1.10
CA ASN A 57 0.12 5.61 2.06
C ASN A 57 -0.65 6.28 3.20
N ILE A 58 -0.13 7.39 3.72
CA ILE A 58 -0.78 8.20 4.76
C ILE A 58 -1.26 9.54 4.17
N ARG A 59 -2.46 9.98 4.56
CA ARG A 59 -3.01 11.26 4.09
C ARG A 59 -2.37 12.45 4.83
N TYR A 60 -1.25 12.92 4.32
CA TYR A 60 -0.57 14.13 4.82
C TYR A 60 -1.28 15.41 4.43
N GLU A 61 -1.22 16.44 5.29
CA GLU A 61 -1.74 17.77 5.01
C GLU A 61 -0.57 18.74 4.76
N PHE A 62 -0.40 19.15 3.51
CA PHE A 62 0.60 20.14 3.09
C PHE A 62 -0.07 21.51 3.00
N ASN A 63 0.55 22.54 3.58
CA ASN A 63 -0.05 23.85 3.83
C ASN A 63 0.74 24.93 3.08
N GLY A 64 0.13 26.11 2.92
CA GLY A 64 0.80 27.27 2.31
C GLY A 64 2.11 27.65 2.99
N THR A 65 2.25 27.41 4.29
CA THR A 65 3.48 27.67 5.04
C THR A 65 4.67 26.83 4.54
N ASP A 66 4.44 25.58 4.10
CA ASP A 66 5.52 24.74 3.56
C ASP A 66 6.03 25.30 2.23
N LEU A 67 5.11 25.87 1.45
CA LEU A 67 5.41 26.53 0.19
C LEU A 67 6.18 27.83 0.44
N GLU A 68 5.68 28.70 1.32
CA GLU A 68 6.34 29.97 1.68
C GLU A 68 7.77 29.74 2.18
N MET A 69 7.96 28.81 3.12
CA MET A 69 9.30 28.46 3.62
C MET A 69 10.21 27.92 2.52
N SER A 70 9.66 27.15 1.57
CA SER A 70 10.43 26.61 0.44
C SER A 70 10.80 27.69 -0.57
N MET A 71 9.93 28.67 -0.80
CA MET A 71 10.21 29.85 -1.63
C MET A 71 11.32 30.71 -1.00
N GLU A 72 11.25 30.96 0.31
CA GLU A 72 12.28 31.72 1.02
C GLU A 72 13.64 31.02 1.01
N THR A 73 13.64 29.71 1.25
CA THR A 73 14.84 28.87 1.18
C THR A 73 15.44 28.89 -0.23
N LEU A 74 14.61 28.75 -1.26
CA LEU A 74 15.05 28.81 -2.65
C LEU A 74 15.71 30.16 -2.96
N ARG A 75 15.10 31.27 -2.51
CA ARG A 75 15.66 32.62 -2.71
C ARG A 75 17.03 32.77 -2.04
N MET A 76 17.12 32.35 -0.77
CA MET A 76 18.37 32.40 0.00
C MET A 76 19.50 31.67 -0.73
N PHE A 77 19.27 30.44 -1.20
CA PHE A 77 20.31 29.69 -1.91
C PHE A 77 20.71 30.30 -3.24
N LEU A 78 19.76 30.91 -3.98
CA LEU A 78 20.06 31.55 -5.26
C LEU A 78 20.83 32.86 -5.09
N ASP A 79 20.58 33.61 -4.03
CA ASP A 79 21.26 34.88 -3.72
C ASP A 79 22.65 34.68 -3.10
N GLU A 80 22.82 33.68 -2.24
CA GLU A 80 24.09 33.45 -1.52
C GLU A 80 25.12 32.67 -2.35
N GLN A 81 24.69 31.82 -3.29
CA GLN A 81 25.59 30.93 -4.02
C GLN A 81 25.64 31.27 -5.51
N GLU A 82 26.85 31.30 -6.09
CA GLU A 82 27.05 31.55 -7.53
C GLU A 82 26.51 30.40 -8.40
N VAL A 83 26.61 29.15 -7.93
CA VAL A 83 26.10 27.96 -8.60
C VAL A 83 24.90 27.41 -7.84
N ILE A 84 23.85 26.97 -8.54
CA ILE A 84 22.64 26.44 -7.93
C ILE A 84 22.95 25.13 -7.19
N PRO A 85 22.74 25.03 -5.86
CA PRO A 85 23.02 23.82 -5.10
C PRO A 85 21.85 22.84 -5.16
N TRP A 86 21.71 22.12 -6.28
CA TRP A 86 20.60 21.18 -6.51
C TRP A 86 20.41 20.16 -5.39
N ALA A 87 21.49 19.55 -4.90
CA ALA A 87 21.43 18.56 -3.82
C ALA A 87 20.93 19.18 -2.50
N ALA A 88 21.36 20.40 -2.17
CA ALA A 88 20.92 21.10 -0.96
C ALA A 88 19.44 21.52 -1.08
N LEU A 89 19.02 22.03 -2.24
CA LEU A 89 17.61 22.38 -2.50
C LEU A 89 16.70 21.15 -2.38
N LEU A 90 17.09 20.03 -3.00
CA LEU A 90 16.37 18.76 -2.88
C LEU A 90 16.27 18.29 -1.42
N TYR A 91 17.37 18.36 -0.68
CA TYR A 91 17.40 17.95 0.72
C TYR A 91 16.55 18.86 1.61
N VAL A 92 16.73 20.18 1.55
CA VAL A 92 16.01 21.10 2.44
C VAL A 92 14.52 21.14 2.09
N THR A 93 14.15 21.28 0.82
CA THR A 93 12.74 21.26 0.43
C THR A 93 12.10 19.89 0.67
N GLY A 94 12.77 18.81 0.28
CA GLY A 94 12.21 17.46 0.32
C GLY A 94 12.27 16.79 1.69
N GLN A 95 13.40 16.82 2.39
CA GLN A 95 13.58 16.13 3.68
C GLN A 95 13.15 16.98 4.88
N ILE A 96 13.35 18.30 4.81
CA ILE A 96 13.09 19.20 5.95
C ILE A 96 11.72 19.85 5.83
N ASN A 97 11.47 20.66 4.80
CA ASN A 97 10.25 21.46 4.70
C ASN A 97 9.00 20.58 4.51
N TYR A 98 8.97 19.78 3.44
CA TYR A 98 7.84 18.86 3.20
C TYR A 98 8.02 17.54 3.96
N GLY A 99 9.25 17.02 4.01
CA GLY A 99 9.59 15.74 4.66
C GLY A 99 9.42 15.76 6.18
N GLY A 100 9.42 16.93 6.82
CA GLY A 100 9.10 17.06 8.25
C GLY A 100 7.66 16.63 8.58
N ARG A 101 6.75 16.60 7.60
CA ARG A 101 5.36 16.11 7.76
C ARG A 101 5.18 14.65 7.39
N VAL A 102 6.13 14.09 6.63
CA VAL A 102 6.03 12.73 6.10
C VAL A 102 6.66 11.76 7.09
N THR A 103 5.83 10.87 7.62
CA THR A 103 6.20 9.92 8.67
C THR A 103 6.60 8.55 8.14
N ASP A 104 6.14 8.15 6.96
CA ASP A 104 6.43 6.85 6.35
C ASP A 104 7.60 6.98 5.37
N ASP A 105 8.58 6.08 5.45
CA ASP A 105 9.80 6.15 4.64
C ASP A 105 9.52 5.92 3.15
N TRP A 106 8.51 5.11 2.81
CA TRP A 106 8.10 4.88 1.42
C TRP A 106 7.42 6.11 0.82
N ASP A 107 6.57 6.78 1.59
CA ASP A 107 6.02 8.08 1.19
C ASP A 107 7.13 9.14 1.09
N ARG A 108 8.14 9.14 1.98
CA ARG A 108 9.29 10.05 1.91
C ARG A 108 10.11 9.81 0.63
N ARG A 109 10.34 8.55 0.25
CA ARG A 109 10.98 8.18 -1.03
C ARG A 109 10.18 8.75 -2.21
N ASN A 110 8.87 8.58 -2.21
CA ASN A 110 7.99 9.10 -3.25
C ASN A 110 7.98 10.63 -3.33
N LEU A 111 7.98 11.32 -2.18
CA LEU A 111 8.08 12.78 -2.12
C LEU A 111 9.39 13.28 -2.76
N MET A 112 10.51 12.63 -2.46
CA MET A 112 11.82 12.99 -3.03
C MET A 112 11.83 12.78 -4.55
N VAL A 113 11.29 11.66 -5.04
CA VAL A 113 11.17 11.39 -6.48
C VAL A 113 10.28 12.41 -7.18
N ALA A 114 9.14 12.75 -6.59
CA ALA A 114 8.25 13.78 -7.11
C ALA A 114 8.95 15.15 -7.16
N LEU A 115 9.69 15.53 -6.12
CA LEU A 115 10.42 16.80 -6.07
C LEU A 115 11.56 16.85 -7.09
N ARG A 116 12.31 15.74 -7.25
CA ARG A 116 13.36 15.62 -8.26
C ARG A 116 12.87 15.98 -9.65
N ARG A 117 11.60 15.80 -9.98
CA ARG A 117 11.02 16.21 -11.29
C ARG A 117 11.00 17.71 -11.53
N PHE A 118 10.95 18.51 -10.47
CA PHE A 118 10.86 19.97 -10.54
C PHE A 118 12.19 20.67 -10.23
N TYR A 119 13.08 20.00 -9.50
CA TYR A 119 14.45 20.46 -9.28
C TYR A 119 15.44 19.67 -10.12
N ARG A 120 15.58 20.07 -11.39
CA ARG A 120 16.65 19.61 -12.28
C ARG A 120 17.13 20.74 -13.19
N PRO A 121 18.36 20.65 -13.72
CA PRO A 121 18.88 21.62 -14.67
C PRO A 121 17.98 21.79 -15.91
N GLU A 122 17.33 20.73 -16.39
CA GLU A 122 16.51 20.78 -17.61
C GLU A 122 15.25 21.63 -17.44
N VAL A 123 14.78 21.87 -16.21
CA VAL A 123 13.64 22.76 -15.94
C VAL A 123 13.95 24.22 -16.31
N LEU A 124 15.25 24.57 -16.37
CA LEU A 124 15.70 25.88 -16.82
C LEU A 124 15.56 26.07 -18.34
N GLU A 125 15.25 25.02 -19.10
CA GLU A 125 14.93 25.13 -20.54
C GLU A 125 13.46 25.51 -20.75
N ASP A 126 13.16 26.28 -21.79
CA ASP A 126 11.80 26.66 -22.13
C ASP A 126 11.02 25.46 -22.68
N GLY A 127 9.78 25.26 -22.21
CA GLY A 127 8.93 24.19 -22.72
C GLY A 127 9.28 22.79 -22.19
N PHE A 128 10.15 22.68 -21.18
CA PHE A 128 10.42 21.39 -20.53
C PHE A 128 9.11 20.77 -20.01
N PRO A 129 8.71 19.58 -20.49
CA PRO A 129 7.44 19.00 -20.11
C PRO A 129 7.52 18.52 -18.67
N PHE A 130 6.60 19.02 -17.85
CA PHE A 130 6.48 18.52 -16.50
C PHE A 130 5.83 17.17 -16.44
N ALA A 131 5.26 16.60 -17.52
CA ALA A 131 4.70 15.25 -17.54
C ALA A 131 5.54 14.25 -18.36
N PRO A 132 5.39 12.93 -18.14
CA PRO A 132 6.13 11.92 -18.90
C PRO A 132 5.99 12.15 -20.41
N ALA A 133 7.11 12.05 -21.14
CA ALA A 133 7.16 12.30 -22.57
C ALA A 133 6.16 11.41 -23.35
N GLY A 134 5.52 11.97 -24.37
CA GLY A 134 4.52 11.27 -25.20
C GLY A 134 3.11 11.21 -24.61
N THR A 135 2.85 11.85 -23.46
CA THR A 135 1.49 12.00 -22.91
C THR A 135 0.85 13.32 -23.33
N THR A 136 -0.49 13.38 -23.39
CA THR A 136 -1.25 14.63 -23.61
C THR A 136 -1.01 15.69 -22.52
N ALA A 137 -0.55 15.24 -21.36
CA ALA A 137 -0.11 16.10 -20.27
C ALA A 137 1.21 16.82 -20.59
N ALA A 138 2.13 16.18 -21.34
CA ALA A 138 3.44 16.75 -21.64
C ALA A 138 3.34 18.00 -22.53
N SER A 139 2.32 18.07 -23.41
CA SER A 139 2.05 19.25 -24.24
C SER A 139 1.31 20.38 -23.51
N THR A 140 0.70 20.08 -22.36
CA THR A 140 -0.17 21.03 -21.63
C THR A 140 0.50 21.60 -20.40
N TYR A 141 1.33 20.80 -19.70
CA TYR A 141 1.99 21.17 -18.46
C TYR A 141 3.51 21.17 -18.70
N TYR A 142 4.08 22.36 -18.85
CA TYR A 142 5.48 22.57 -19.18
C TYR A 142 6.07 23.77 -18.45
N SER A 143 7.40 23.85 -18.43
CA SER A 143 8.17 25.01 -17.95
C SER A 143 7.83 26.24 -18.79
N ILE A 144 7.22 27.26 -18.17
CA ILE A 144 6.77 28.47 -18.86
C ILE A 144 8.01 29.23 -19.40
N ALA A 145 7.88 29.77 -20.61
CA ALA A 145 8.86 30.68 -21.20
C ALA A 145 8.98 31.97 -20.38
N GLU A 146 10.08 32.71 -20.57
CA GLU A 146 10.27 33.97 -19.87
C GLU A 146 9.09 34.93 -20.08
N GLY A 147 8.53 35.41 -18.97
CA GLY A 147 7.38 36.32 -18.99
C GLY A 147 7.17 37.02 -17.65
N GLY A 148 6.29 38.02 -17.64
CA GLY A 148 5.85 38.68 -16.42
C GLY A 148 4.89 37.80 -15.61
N LEU A 149 4.66 38.17 -14.34
CA LEU A 149 3.72 37.47 -13.45
C LEU A 149 2.32 37.31 -14.07
N GLN A 150 1.86 38.31 -14.84
CA GLN A 150 0.57 38.25 -15.52
C GLN A 150 0.51 37.15 -16.58
N ALA A 151 1.60 36.89 -17.32
CA ALA A 151 1.64 35.82 -18.31
C ALA A 151 1.51 34.43 -17.65
N VAL A 152 2.10 34.25 -16.46
CA VAL A 152 1.93 33.02 -15.66
C VAL A 152 0.48 32.86 -15.23
N ARG A 153 -0.17 33.94 -14.76
CA ARG A 153 -1.58 33.93 -14.35
C ARG A 153 -2.50 33.58 -15.53
N ASP A 154 -2.26 34.18 -16.69
CA ASP A 154 -3.04 33.94 -17.90
C ASP A 154 -2.85 32.48 -18.39
N TRP A 155 -1.63 31.94 -18.29
CA TRP A 155 -1.35 30.54 -18.59
C TRP A 155 -2.11 29.59 -17.65
N VAL A 156 -2.10 29.86 -16.34
CA VAL A 156 -2.85 29.07 -15.35
C VAL A 156 -4.35 29.12 -15.63
N ASP A 157 -4.88 30.25 -16.10
CA ASP A 157 -6.28 30.37 -16.49
C ASP A 157 -6.63 29.67 -17.81
N GLY A 158 -5.64 29.40 -18.66
CA GLY A 158 -5.77 28.57 -19.86
C GLY A 158 -5.80 27.05 -19.58
N LEU A 159 -5.47 26.61 -18.36
CA LEU A 159 -5.41 25.18 -18.05
C LEU A 159 -6.79 24.49 -18.12
N PRO A 160 -6.82 23.21 -18.55
CA PRO A 160 -8.03 22.38 -18.50
C PRO A 160 -8.61 22.26 -17.09
N TYR A 161 -9.91 21.95 -17.01
CA TYR A 161 -10.59 21.66 -15.74
C TYR A 161 -10.39 20.21 -15.27
N ASP A 162 -10.25 19.28 -16.21
CA ASP A 162 -9.95 17.86 -15.93
C ASP A 162 -8.45 17.63 -16.10
N ASP A 163 -7.79 17.30 -15.00
CA ASP A 163 -6.35 17.09 -14.96
C ASP A 163 -6.02 15.62 -15.31
N PRO A 164 -5.21 15.35 -16.35
CA PRO A 164 -4.77 14.00 -16.65
C PRO A 164 -3.88 13.46 -15.54
N VAL A 165 -4.13 12.22 -15.12
CA VAL A 165 -3.48 11.61 -13.95
C VAL A 165 -1.97 11.41 -14.13
N THR A 166 -1.51 11.37 -15.39
CA THR A 166 -0.10 11.33 -15.76
C THR A 166 0.69 12.56 -15.30
N VAL A 167 0.03 13.71 -15.07
CA VAL A 167 0.67 14.90 -14.48
C VAL A 167 1.18 14.61 -13.08
N PHE A 168 0.45 13.82 -12.30
CA PHE A 168 0.86 13.41 -10.95
C PHE A 168 1.93 12.30 -10.97
N GLY A 169 2.31 11.80 -12.16
CA GLY A 169 3.24 10.67 -12.30
C GLY A 169 2.59 9.31 -12.08
N LEU A 170 1.26 9.23 -12.19
CA LEU A 170 0.47 8.01 -11.95
C LEU A 170 -0.07 7.42 -13.25
N HIS A 171 -0.34 6.11 -13.24
CA HIS A 171 -0.99 5.41 -14.36
C HIS A 171 -2.46 5.88 -14.52
N PRO A 172 -3.02 5.93 -15.75
CA PRO A 172 -4.43 6.28 -15.97
C PRO A 172 -5.45 5.44 -15.18
N ASN A 173 -5.10 4.20 -14.82
CA ASN A 173 -5.93 3.33 -13.98
C ASN A 173 -6.22 3.95 -12.60
N ALA A 174 -5.35 4.81 -12.08
CA ALA A 174 -5.58 5.52 -10.82
C ALA A 174 -6.81 6.44 -10.87
N LYS A 175 -7.17 6.98 -12.06
CA LYS A 175 -8.42 7.74 -12.24
C LYS A 175 -9.64 6.88 -11.97
N ILE A 176 -9.67 5.69 -12.55
CA ILE A 176 -10.79 4.75 -12.42
C ILE A 176 -10.94 4.31 -10.96
N THR A 177 -9.83 4.03 -10.27
CA THR A 177 -9.84 3.69 -8.84
C THR A 177 -10.39 4.84 -7.99
N PHE A 178 -10.00 6.08 -8.29
CA PHE A 178 -10.52 7.27 -7.61
C PHE A 178 -12.03 7.45 -7.84
N GLU A 179 -12.48 7.37 -9.09
CA GLU A 179 -13.90 7.48 -9.45
C GLU A 179 -14.75 6.39 -8.77
N ARG A 180 -14.22 5.16 -8.69
CA ARG A 180 -14.85 4.06 -7.97
C ARG A 180 -14.98 4.37 -6.47
N GLN A 181 -13.94 4.89 -5.83
CA GLN A 181 -13.99 5.25 -4.41
C GLN A 181 -15.00 6.37 -4.12
N GLU A 182 -15.09 7.39 -4.98
CA GLU A 182 -16.09 8.45 -4.82
C GLU A 182 -17.52 7.90 -5.02
N THR A 183 -17.70 6.99 -5.99
CA THR A 183 -18.99 6.31 -6.22
C THR A 183 -19.39 5.46 -5.01
N ASP A 184 -18.46 4.70 -4.43
CA ASP A 184 -18.72 3.87 -3.25
C ASP A 184 -19.11 4.73 -2.04
N LYS A 185 -18.46 5.89 -1.83
CA LYS A 185 -18.83 6.86 -0.78
C LYS A 185 -20.23 7.45 -1.02
N LEU A 186 -20.55 7.79 -2.27
CA LEU A 186 -21.87 8.31 -2.63
C LEU A 186 -22.95 7.27 -2.33
N LEU A 187 -22.76 6.02 -2.80
CA LEU A 187 -23.70 4.92 -2.57
C LEU A 187 -23.86 4.65 -1.07
N ALA A 188 -22.76 4.59 -0.31
CA ALA A 188 -22.82 4.42 1.15
C ALA A 188 -23.63 5.54 1.83
N THR A 189 -23.47 6.79 1.38
CA THR A 189 -24.22 7.94 1.89
C THR A 189 -25.71 7.82 1.55
N VAL A 190 -26.05 7.43 0.33
CA VAL A 190 -27.44 7.20 -0.11
C VAL A 190 -28.09 6.09 0.73
N THR A 191 -27.40 4.96 0.93
CA THR A 191 -27.88 3.87 1.80
C THR A 191 -28.03 4.31 3.26
N ALA A 192 -27.17 5.21 3.75
CA ALA A 192 -27.27 5.73 5.11
C ALA A 192 -28.48 6.66 5.32
N ILE A 193 -28.89 7.40 4.27
CA ILE A 193 -30.03 8.32 4.29
C ILE A 193 -31.36 7.57 4.04
N GLN A 194 -31.32 6.39 3.42
CA GLN A 194 -32.51 5.61 3.10
C GLN A 194 -33.33 5.30 4.39
N PRO A 195 -34.61 5.66 4.46
CA PRO A 195 -35.43 5.44 5.64
C PRO A 195 -35.61 3.93 5.89
N ARG A 196 -35.20 3.46 7.07
CA ARG A 196 -35.33 2.05 7.50
C ARG A 196 -36.78 1.62 7.77
N LEU A 197 -37.72 2.55 7.77
CA LEU A 197 -39.13 2.33 8.12
C LEU A 197 -40.07 2.18 6.91
N GLY A 198 -39.54 1.96 5.71
CA GLY A 198 -40.33 1.91 4.48
C GLY A 198 -40.19 0.60 3.72
N GLY A 199 -40.93 -0.44 4.12
CA GLY A 199 -41.06 -1.65 3.31
C GLY A 199 -41.69 -2.83 4.05
N GLY A 200 -43.02 -2.84 4.19
CA GLY A 200 -43.77 -4.04 4.51
C GLY A 200 -43.74 -5.01 3.32
N GLY A 201 -42.62 -5.70 3.15
CA GLY A 201 -42.45 -6.77 2.17
C GLY A 201 -42.53 -8.13 2.87
N ASP A 202 -43.19 -9.09 2.21
CA ASP A 202 -43.41 -10.49 2.58
C ASP A 202 -42.11 -11.33 2.59
N GLY A 203 -41.00 -10.75 3.08
CA GLY A 203 -39.70 -11.39 3.25
C GLY A 203 -39.49 -11.84 4.70
N LEU A 204 -38.56 -12.78 4.90
CA LEU A 204 -38.06 -13.17 6.23
C LEU A 204 -37.74 -11.90 7.05
N SER A 205 -38.11 -11.91 8.33
CA SER A 205 -37.80 -10.77 9.18
C SER A 205 -36.29 -10.54 9.24
N GLU A 206 -35.84 -9.30 9.43
CA GLU A 206 -34.40 -9.00 9.55
C GLU A 206 -33.75 -9.89 10.62
N GLU A 207 -34.46 -10.17 11.70
CA GLU A 207 -34.04 -11.06 12.77
C GLU A 207 -33.87 -12.51 12.30
N GLU A 208 -34.85 -13.05 11.57
CA GLU A 208 -34.79 -14.41 11.00
C GLU A 208 -33.61 -14.56 10.02
N THR A 209 -33.34 -13.54 9.20
CA THR A 209 -32.21 -13.56 8.27
C THR A 209 -30.86 -13.60 8.99
N VAL A 210 -30.70 -12.82 10.06
CA VAL A 210 -29.45 -12.79 10.83
C VAL A 210 -29.26 -14.08 11.62
N VAL A 211 -30.33 -14.65 12.18
CA VAL A 211 -30.25 -15.95 12.87
C VAL A 211 -29.87 -17.06 11.88
N ALA A 212 -30.52 -17.11 10.72
CA ALA A 212 -30.19 -18.10 9.70
C ALA A 212 -28.73 -17.96 9.21
N LEU A 213 -28.26 -16.73 9.01
CA LEU A 213 -26.87 -16.46 8.65
C LEU A 213 -25.91 -16.86 9.77
N ALA A 214 -26.22 -16.55 11.02
CA ALA A 214 -25.38 -16.88 12.17
C ALA A 214 -25.25 -18.39 12.37
N GLU A 215 -26.36 -19.15 12.27
CA GLU A 215 -26.34 -20.61 12.36
C GLU A 215 -25.59 -21.24 11.18
N LYS A 216 -25.77 -20.72 9.96
CA LYS A 216 -25.02 -21.17 8.79
C LYS A 216 -23.52 -20.95 8.97
N LEU A 217 -23.11 -19.72 9.32
CA LEU A 217 -21.71 -19.39 9.54
C LEU A 217 -21.12 -20.26 10.65
N LYS A 218 -21.86 -20.48 11.74
CA LYS A 218 -21.45 -21.32 12.86
C LYS A 218 -21.21 -22.78 12.44
N ALA A 219 -22.07 -23.34 11.60
CA ALA A 219 -21.90 -24.69 11.07
C ALA A 219 -20.68 -24.82 10.14
N GLU A 220 -20.35 -23.75 9.44
CA GLU A 220 -19.22 -23.68 8.50
C GLU A 220 -17.89 -23.20 9.14
N VAL A 221 -17.87 -22.91 10.46
CA VAL A 221 -16.63 -22.51 11.14
C VAL A 221 -15.65 -23.69 11.15
N PRO A 222 -14.40 -23.51 10.67
CA PRO A 222 -13.39 -24.55 10.76
C PRO A 222 -13.10 -24.99 12.20
N GLU A 223 -12.86 -26.30 12.38
CA GLU A 223 -12.38 -26.83 13.66
C GLU A 223 -11.05 -26.21 14.09
N LEU A 224 -10.84 -26.17 15.41
CA LEU A 224 -9.62 -25.65 16.03
C LEU A 224 -8.39 -26.43 15.56
N LEU A 225 -7.28 -25.70 15.41
CA LEU A 225 -5.98 -26.27 15.07
C LEU A 225 -5.34 -26.80 16.35
N LEU A 226 -5.40 -28.11 16.58
CA LEU A 226 -4.80 -28.78 17.73
C LEU A 226 -3.45 -29.38 17.36
N GLU A 227 -2.49 -29.35 18.28
CA GLU A 227 -1.16 -29.97 18.11
C GLU A 227 -1.26 -31.49 17.89
N GLU A 228 -2.32 -32.12 18.39
CA GLU A 228 -2.61 -33.55 18.19
C GLU A 228 -2.86 -33.92 16.72
N ASN A 229 -3.28 -32.95 15.89
CA ASN A 229 -3.51 -33.14 14.46
C ASN A 229 -2.21 -32.95 13.63
N ALA A 230 -1.07 -32.81 14.30
CA ALA A 230 0.23 -32.70 13.65
C ALA A 230 0.65 -34.00 12.96
N GLY A 231 1.18 -33.88 11.75
CA GLY A 231 1.84 -34.99 11.06
C GLY A 231 3.03 -35.54 11.85
N ALA A 232 3.36 -36.81 11.61
CA ALA A 232 4.53 -37.45 12.23
C ALA A 232 5.80 -36.67 11.88
N GLY A 233 6.41 -36.02 12.88
CA GLY A 233 7.63 -35.24 12.73
C GLY A 233 7.44 -33.72 12.57
N THR A 234 6.21 -33.21 12.51
CA THR A 234 5.96 -31.75 12.39
C THR A 234 6.53 -30.97 13.57
N PHE A 235 6.53 -31.54 14.78
CA PHE A 235 7.15 -30.96 15.97
C PHE A 235 8.34 -31.79 16.48
N ALA A 236 9.03 -32.51 15.59
CA ALA A 236 10.25 -33.20 15.96
C ALA A 236 11.30 -32.19 16.44
N LEU A 237 11.93 -32.50 17.57
CA LEU A 237 13.07 -31.75 18.10
C LEU A 237 14.29 -32.04 17.22
N ASN A 238 15.06 -30.99 16.90
CA ASN A 238 16.33 -31.14 16.20
C ASN A 238 17.37 -31.85 17.09
N GLU A 239 18.54 -32.19 16.54
CA GLU A 239 19.66 -32.85 17.24
C GLU A 239 20.10 -32.15 18.55
N LYS A 240 19.77 -30.85 18.71
CA LYS A 240 20.05 -30.02 19.90
C LYS A 240 18.89 -29.95 20.91
N GLY A 241 17.79 -30.68 20.69
CA GLY A 241 16.61 -30.65 21.56
C GLY A 241 15.73 -29.39 21.40
N GLU A 242 15.92 -28.62 20.33
CA GLU A 242 15.18 -27.38 20.06
C GLU A 242 14.19 -27.56 18.90
N LEU A 243 13.06 -26.86 18.98
CA LEU A 243 12.14 -26.69 17.85
C LEU A 243 12.79 -25.81 16.77
N ASN A 244 12.57 -26.19 15.51
CA ASN A 244 12.91 -25.37 14.35
C ASN A 244 12.14 -24.03 14.42
N SER A 245 12.78 -22.93 14.02
CA SER A 245 12.18 -21.60 13.99
C SER A 245 10.84 -21.56 13.24
N LEU A 246 10.70 -22.30 12.14
CA LEU A 246 9.45 -22.38 11.39
C LEU A 246 8.34 -23.13 12.14
N GLN A 247 8.68 -24.11 12.98
CA GLN A 247 7.70 -24.80 13.85
C GLN A 247 7.18 -23.85 14.94
N ILE A 248 8.06 -22.99 15.49
CA ILE A 248 7.67 -21.97 16.48
C ILE A 248 6.73 -20.94 15.84
N VAL A 249 7.00 -20.53 14.61
CA VAL A 249 6.10 -19.65 13.84
C VAL A 249 4.73 -20.32 13.64
N LEU A 250 4.69 -21.60 13.25
CA LEU A 250 3.44 -22.34 13.09
C LEU A 250 2.63 -22.38 14.40
N LEU A 251 3.26 -22.68 15.55
CA LEU A 251 2.59 -22.68 16.86
C LEU A 251 2.01 -21.30 17.22
N ALA A 252 2.78 -20.24 16.99
CA ALA A 252 2.34 -18.87 17.25
C ALA A 252 1.14 -18.47 16.37
N GLU A 253 1.17 -18.84 15.09
CA GLU A 253 0.08 -18.62 14.12
C GLU A 253 -1.17 -19.42 14.50
N MET A 254 -1.02 -20.71 14.83
CA MET A 254 -2.12 -21.57 15.30
C MET A 254 -2.79 -20.98 16.55
N GLY A 255 -2.01 -20.48 17.52
CA GLY A 255 -2.55 -19.82 18.70
C GLY A 255 -3.42 -18.60 18.36
N ARG A 256 -3.03 -17.80 17.36
CA ARG A 256 -3.80 -16.63 16.89
C ARG A 256 -5.07 -17.04 16.16
N PHE A 257 -5.00 -18.01 15.24
CA PHE A 257 -6.18 -18.55 14.57
C PHE A 257 -7.17 -19.17 15.56
N ASN A 258 -6.70 -19.96 16.52
CA ASN A 258 -7.54 -20.54 17.55
C ASN A 258 -8.23 -19.49 18.42
N LYS A 259 -7.54 -18.39 18.76
CA LYS A 259 -8.14 -17.26 19.47
C LYS A 259 -9.27 -16.61 18.64
N LEU A 260 -9.06 -16.41 17.34
CA LEU A 260 -10.07 -15.88 16.43
C LEU A 260 -11.26 -16.84 16.29
N LEU A 261 -11.02 -18.12 15.99
CA LEU A 261 -12.08 -19.13 15.80
C LEU A 261 -12.96 -19.28 17.05
N ARG A 262 -12.35 -19.32 18.26
CA ARG A 262 -13.11 -19.33 19.52
C ARG A 262 -13.97 -18.08 19.67
N ARG A 263 -13.45 -16.90 19.33
CA ARG A 263 -14.21 -15.65 19.42
C ARG A 263 -15.37 -15.62 18.42
N VAL A 264 -15.15 -16.04 17.18
CA VAL A 264 -16.19 -16.13 16.14
C VAL A 264 -17.27 -17.11 16.58
N SER A 265 -16.91 -18.34 16.92
CA SER A 265 -17.87 -19.37 17.35
C SER A 265 -18.65 -18.96 18.61
N GLY A 266 -17.98 -18.37 19.61
CA GLY A 266 -18.62 -17.91 20.84
C GLY A 266 -19.61 -16.78 20.59
N SER A 267 -19.17 -15.73 19.89
CA SER A 267 -20.03 -14.57 19.58
C SER A 267 -21.22 -14.92 18.67
N LEU A 268 -21.06 -15.86 17.72
CA LEU A 268 -22.18 -16.37 16.92
C LEU A 268 -23.23 -17.09 17.79
N ALA A 269 -22.78 -17.90 18.75
CA ALA A 269 -23.68 -18.59 19.67
C ALA A 269 -24.39 -17.61 20.60
N ASP A 270 -23.69 -16.58 21.09
CA ASP A 270 -24.26 -15.56 21.96
C ASP A 270 -25.26 -14.68 21.21
N LEU A 271 -24.98 -14.29 19.95
CA LEU A 271 -25.92 -13.55 19.11
C LEU A 271 -27.22 -14.34 18.87
N GLY A 272 -27.10 -15.63 18.53
CA GLY A 272 -28.27 -16.50 18.32
C GLY A 272 -29.11 -16.66 19.59
N LYS A 273 -28.50 -16.66 20.78
CA LYS A 273 -29.22 -16.68 22.06
C LYS A 273 -29.84 -15.32 22.41
N ALA A 274 -29.15 -14.23 22.11
CA ALA A 274 -29.62 -12.87 22.38
C ALA A 274 -30.87 -12.54 21.54
N ILE A 275 -30.89 -12.90 20.26
CA ILE A 275 -32.07 -12.71 19.39
C ILE A 275 -33.27 -13.54 19.89
N LYS A 276 -33.03 -14.75 20.42
CA LYS A 276 -34.06 -15.59 21.04
C LYS A 276 -34.50 -15.12 22.43
N GLY A 277 -33.96 -14.00 22.95
CA GLY A 277 -34.29 -13.46 24.27
C GLY A 277 -33.70 -14.23 25.46
N LEU A 278 -32.76 -15.16 25.22
CA LEU A 278 -32.14 -15.97 26.28
C LEU A 278 -30.98 -15.25 26.98
N ILE A 279 -30.38 -14.26 26.32
CA ILE A 279 -29.29 -13.41 26.84
C ILE A 279 -29.65 -11.96 26.54
N THR A 280 -29.24 -11.02 27.40
CA THR A 280 -29.42 -9.59 27.14
C THR A 280 -28.55 -9.12 25.97
N MET A 281 -29.15 -8.35 25.06
CA MET A 281 -28.41 -7.74 23.94
C MET A 281 -27.42 -6.70 24.48
N SER A 282 -26.13 -6.98 24.34
CA SER A 282 -25.06 -6.03 24.67
C SER A 282 -24.79 -5.10 23.50
N ALA A 283 -24.16 -3.94 23.74
CA ALA A 283 -23.79 -3.00 22.68
C ALA A 283 -22.87 -3.65 21.61
N ASP A 284 -22.02 -4.57 22.03
CA ASP A 284 -21.14 -5.34 21.15
C ASP A 284 -21.91 -6.33 20.24
N LEU A 285 -22.94 -6.98 20.78
CA LEU A 285 -23.81 -7.90 20.02
C LEU A 285 -24.76 -7.13 19.09
N ASP A 286 -25.26 -5.97 19.52
CA ASP A 286 -26.09 -5.10 18.68
C ASP A 286 -25.28 -4.52 17.50
N ALA A 287 -24.05 -4.07 17.75
CA ALA A 287 -23.14 -3.66 16.68
C ALA A 287 -22.82 -4.80 15.72
N MET A 288 -22.66 -6.04 16.23
CA MET A 288 -22.47 -7.24 15.42
C MET A 288 -23.71 -7.57 14.56
N TYR A 289 -24.91 -7.47 15.14
CA TYR A 289 -26.18 -7.64 14.42
C TYR A 289 -26.28 -6.66 13.24
N GLY A 290 -26.04 -5.37 13.50
CA GLY A 290 -26.04 -4.34 12.46
C GLY A 290 -24.94 -4.52 11.40
N ALA A 291 -23.77 -5.04 11.77
CA ALA A 291 -22.69 -5.33 10.83
C ALA A 291 -23.03 -6.52 9.91
N MET A 292 -23.65 -7.58 10.46
CA MET A 292 -24.07 -8.76 9.68
C MET A 292 -25.13 -8.41 8.64
N LEU A 293 -26.12 -7.59 9.01
CA LEU A 293 -27.12 -7.08 8.06
C LEU A 293 -26.50 -6.31 6.89
N LYS A 294 -25.40 -5.58 7.16
CA LYS A 294 -24.67 -4.81 6.15
C LYS A 294 -23.59 -5.62 5.41
N ASN A 295 -23.49 -6.93 5.64
CA ASN A 295 -22.43 -7.80 5.11
C ASN A 295 -21.01 -7.27 5.45
N GLN A 296 -20.84 -6.66 6.62
CA GLN A 296 -19.58 -6.15 7.13
C GLN A 296 -19.04 -7.04 8.24
N VAL A 297 -17.71 -7.15 8.34
CA VAL A 297 -17.07 -7.95 9.40
C VAL A 297 -17.28 -7.24 10.75
N PRO A 298 -17.85 -7.89 11.77
CA PRO A 298 -18.03 -7.31 13.09
C PRO A 298 -16.72 -6.82 13.71
N LEU A 299 -16.76 -5.66 14.38
CA LEU A 299 -15.59 -5.06 15.04
C LEU A 299 -14.96 -5.98 16.09
N LEU A 300 -15.77 -6.81 16.75
CA LEU A 300 -15.32 -7.82 17.69
C LEU A 300 -14.33 -8.82 17.07
N TRP A 301 -14.55 -9.15 15.80
CA TRP A 301 -13.69 -10.09 15.06
C TRP A 301 -12.50 -9.34 14.49
N ALA A 302 -12.72 -8.16 13.90
CA ALA A 302 -11.67 -7.33 13.34
C ALA A 302 -10.54 -7.02 14.34
N LYS A 303 -10.86 -6.80 15.63
CA LYS A 303 -9.85 -6.56 16.69
C LYS A 303 -8.89 -7.73 16.94
N VAL A 304 -9.33 -8.96 16.68
CA VAL A 304 -8.55 -10.19 16.91
C VAL A 304 -8.10 -10.83 15.59
N SER A 305 -8.57 -10.30 14.47
CA SER A 305 -8.32 -10.80 13.12
C SER A 305 -7.10 -10.14 12.48
N TYR A 306 -6.64 -10.74 11.39
CA TYR A 306 -5.73 -10.12 10.43
C TYR A 306 -6.43 -8.96 9.72
N PRO A 307 -5.67 -7.94 9.26
CA PRO A 307 -6.21 -6.85 8.46
C PRO A 307 -6.87 -7.36 7.17
N SER A 308 -8.08 -6.92 6.88
CA SER A 308 -8.83 -7.30 5.67
C SER A 308 -9.81 -6.19 5.28
N LEU A 309 -9.98 -5.98 3.98
CA LEU A 309 -10.99 -5.09 3.40
C LEU A 309 -12.19 -5.85 2.82
N LYS A 310 -12.16 -7.18 2.88
CA LYS A 310 -13.20 -8.04 2.30
C LYS A 310 -14.54 -7.90 3.06
N PRO A 311 -15.68 -7.97 2.36
CA PRO A 311 -17.00 -8.08 3.00
C PRO A 311 -17.12 -9.40 3.76
N LEU A 312 -18.05 -9.48 4.71
CA LEU A 312 -18.21 -10.61 5.64
C LEU A 312 -18.20 -11.97 4.93
N SER A 313 -19.00 -12.11 3.88
CA SER A 313 -19.12 -13.37 3.12
C SER A 313 -17.79 -13.81 2.46
N SER A 314 -17.01 -12.87 1.95
CA SER A 314 -15.72 -13.15 1.30
C SER A 314 -14.60 -13.33 2.33
N TRP A 315 -14.65 -12.56 3.42
CA TRP A 315 -13.76 -12.69 4.57
C TRP A 315 -13.89 -14.07 5.23
N PHE A 316 -15.10 -14.61 5.35
CA PHE A 316 -15.30 -15.93 5.96
C PHE A 316 -14.73 -17.07 5.10
N LYS A 317 -14.88 -17.00 3.77
CA LYS A 317 -14.24 -17.95 2.84
C LYS A 317 -12.71 -17.87 2.92
N ASP A 318 -12.18 -16.65 2.96
CA ASP A 318 -10.75 -16.39 3.14
C ASP A 318 -10.23 -16.95 4.47
N LEU A 319 -10.99 -16.83 5.56
CA LEU A 319 -10.68 -17.45 6.84
C LEU A 319 -10.63 -18.99 6.73
N GLN A 320 -11.60 -19.60 6.04
CA GLN A 320 -11.60 -21.05 5.81
C GLN A 320 -10.38 -21.51 5.01
N GLU A 321 -10.01 -20.78 3.96
CA GLU A 321 -8.82 -21.07 3.13
C GLU A 321 -7.53 -20.94 3.94
N ARG A 322 -7.40 -19.90 4.77
CA ARG A 322 -6.27 -19.73 5.69
C ARG A 322 -6.12 -20.87 6.68
N VAL A 323 -7.23 -21.28 7.31
CA VAL A 323 -7.21 -22.39 8.27
C VAL A 323 -6.90 -23.70 7.55
N ARG A 324 -7.41 -23.90 6.32
CA ARG A 324 -7.05 -25.06 5.48
C ARG A 324 -5.57 -25.08 5.16
N PHE A 325 -4.97 -23.94 4.81
CA PHE A 325 -3.53 -23.82 4.58
C PHE A 325 -2.73 -24.17 5.84
N MET A 326 -3.08 -23.59 7.00
CA MET A 326 -2.41 -23.91 8.27
C MET A 326 -2.55 -25.39 8.66
N ARG A 327 -3.71 -26.00 8.39
CA ARG A 327 -3.92 -27.43 8.61
C ARG A 327 -3.08 -28.30 7.66
N GLY A 328 -2.97 -27.90 6.39
CA GLY A 328 -2.07 -28.53 5.42
C GLY A 328 -0.62 -28.46 5.89
N TRP A 329 -0.20 -27.30 6.41
CA TRP A 329 1.14 -27.13 6.99
C TRP A 329 1.37 -28.01 8.21
N LEU A 330 0.40 -28.07 9.11
CA LEU A 330 0.43 -28.91 10.31
C LEU A 330 0.56 -30.41 9.97
N ALA A 331 -0.16 -30.86 8.93
CA ALA A 331 -0.13 -32.26 8.48
C ALA A 331 1.15 -32.62 7.71
N ALA A 332 1.63 -31.72 6.83
CA ALA A 332 2.81 -31.96 5.99
C ALA A 332 4.15 -31.70 6.72
N GLY A 333 4.13 -30.85 7.75
CA GLY A 333 5.34 -30.40 8.43
C GLY A 333 6.15 -29.41 7.59
N VAL A 334 7.34 -29.05 8.10
CA VAL A 334 8.24 -28.10 7.41
C VAL A 334 8.83 -28.69 6.13
N SER A 335 9.19 -29.98 6.13
CA SER A 335 9.80 -30.66 4.99
C SER A 335 8.82 -31.08 3.90
N GLY A 336 7.53 -31.20 4.19
CA GLY A 336 6.50 -31.57 3.23
C GLY A 336 5.87 -30.38 2.47
N MET A 337 6.19 -29.15 2.86
CA MET A 337 5.72 -27.93 2.19
C MET A 337 6.65 -27.56 1.04
N THR A 338 6.13 -27.54 -0.18
CA THR A 338 6.89 -27.08 -1.37
C THR A 338 6.81 -25.57 -1.56
N CYS A 339 5.68 -24.94 -1.21
CA CYS A 339 5.45 -23.51 -1.37
C CYS A 339 4.51 -22.98 -0.27
N TYR A 340 4.77 -21.77 0.20
CA TYR A 340 3.99 -21.10 1.23
C TYR A 340 3.14 -19.98 0.64
N SER A 341 1.91 -19.83 1.12
CA SER A 341 1.07 -18.70 0.73
C SER A 341 1.19 -17.60 1.78
N LEU A 342 1.97 -16.55 1.50
CA LEU A 342 2.15 -15.44 2.44
C LEU A 342 0.85 -14.74 2.82
N PRO A 343 -0.13 -14.58 1.91
CA PRO A 343 -1.43 -14.06 2.27
C PRO A 343 -2.08 -14.83 3.40
N ALA A 344 -1.79 -16.12 3.60
CA ALA A 344 -2.47 -16.94 4.58
C ALA A 344 -2.10 -16.64 6.04
N PHE A 345 -0.94 -16.01 6.29
CA PHE A 345 -0.42 -15.76 7.63
C PHE A 345 -1.10 -14.58 8.33
N PHE A 346 -1.24 -14.65 9.66
CA PHE A 346 -1.57 -13.48 10.48
C PHE A 346 -0.39 -12.51 10.58
N PHE A 347 0.83 -13.04 10.73
CA PHE A 347 2.04 -12.25 10.89
C PHE A 347 3.19 -12.71 9.98
N PRO A 348 3.11 -12.34 8.69
CA PRO A 348 4.15 -12.58 7.69
C PRO A 348 5.57 -12.21 8.13
N GLN A 349 5.73 -11.11 8.86
CA GLN A 349 7.06 -10.63 9.32
C GLN A 349 7.77 -11.67 10.19
N GLY A 350 7.03 -12.34 11.09
CA GLY A 350 7.59 -13.40 11.94
C GLY A 350 7.98 -14.64 11.14
N PHE A 351 7.24 -14.92 10.06
CA PHE A 351 7.61 -15.98 9.12
C PHE A 351 8.90 -15.63 8.37
N MET A 352 9.06 -14.40 7.89
CA MET A 352 10.30 -13.92 7.25
C MET A 352 11.51 -14.05 8.18
N THR A 353 11.39 -13.58 9.42
CA THR A 353 12.45 -13.75 10.42
C THR A 353 12.71 -15.22 10.73
N GLY A 354 11.66 -16.05 10.77
CA GLY A 354 11.79 -17.50 10.98
C GLY A 354 12.63 -18.19 9.91
N ILE A 355 12.49 -17.78 8.64
CA ILE A 355 13.31 -18.29 7.52
C ILE A 355 14.78 -17.87 7.70
N LEU A 356 15.04 -16.60 8.01
CA LEU A 356 16.41 -16.11 8.25
C LEU A 356 17.07 -16.84 9.42
N GLN A 357 16.33 -17.06 10.52
CA GLN A 357 16.84 -17.82 11.67
C GLN A 357 17.14 -19.28 11.33
N MET A 358 16.29 -19.93 10.54
CA MET A 358 16.51 -21.30 10.09
C MET A 358 17.81 -21.39 9.27
N HIS A 359 18.00 -20.48 8.31
CA HIS A 359 19.20 -20.42 7.50
C HIS A 359 20.45 -20.10 8.32
N ALA A 360 20.37 -19.10 9.20
CA ALA A 360 21.45 -18.73 10.13
C ALA A 360 21.90 -19.92 10.99
N ARG A 361 20.96 -20.71 11.52
CA ARG A 361 21.25 -21.91 12.32
C ARG A 361 21.88 -23.04 11.49
N ARG A 362 21.41 -23.24 10.25
CA ARG A 362 21.93 -24.28 9.35
C ARG A 362 23.38 -24.00 8.93
N TYR A 363 23.68 -22.75 8.58
CA TYR A 363 25.00 -22.35 8.08
C TYR A 363 25.91 -21.71 9.13
N SER A 364 25.44 -21.55 10.37
CA SER A 364 26.16 -20.87 11.47
C SER A 364 26.61 -19.44 11.11
N ILE A 365 25.74 -18.69 10.42
CA ILE A 365 25.97 -17.31 10.00
C ILE A 365 25.19 -16.35 10.93
N PRO A 366 25.73 -15.17 11.30
CA PRO A 366 24.99 -14.18 12.07
C PRO A 366 23.72 -13.71 11.34
N ILE A 367 22.58 -13.67 12.04
CA ILE A 367 21.29 -13.25 11.46
C ILE A 367 21.34 -11.84 10.88
N ASP A 368 22.07 -10.93 11.52
CA ASP A 368 22.16 -9.52 11.11
C ASP A 368 22.90 -9.31 9.78
N SER A 369 23.66 -10.31 9.34
CA SER A 369 24.35 -10.27 8.04
C SER A 369 23.51 -10.84 6.89
N LEU A 370 22.36 -11.46 7.20
CA LEU A 370 21.51 -12.11 6.21
C LEU A 370 20.41 -11.16 5.73
N SER A 371 20.28 -11.07 4.42
CA SER A 371 19.19 -10.40 3.73
C SER A 371 18.57 -11.37 2.72
N PHE A 372 17.41 -11.04 2.16
CA PHE A 372 16.80 -11.86 1.11
C PHE A 372 17.27 -11.39 -0.26
N SER A 373 17.69 -12.34 -1.10
CA SER A 373 17.71 -12.19 -2.54
C SER A 373 16.46 -12.85 -3.13
N TYR A 374 15.93 -12.26 -4.19
CA TYR A 374 14.66 -12.67 -4.78
C TYR A 374 14.87 -13.20 -6.20
N GLU A 375 14.30 -14.36 -6.48
CA GLU A 375 14.23 -14.91 -7.84
C GLU A 375 12.78 -15.18 -8.21
N ILE A 376 12.29 -14.46 -9.24
CA ILE A 376 10.91 -14.62 -9.71
C ILE A 376 10.88 -15.82 -10.66
N ARG A 377 10.06 -16.80 -10.31
CA ARG A 377 9.99 -18.06 -11.04
C ARG A 377 9.02 -18.01 -12.21
N THR A 378 9.02 -19.07 -13.01
CA THR A 378 8.07 -19.27 -14.12
C THR A 378 6.77 -19.94 -13.67
N GLU A 379 6.79 -20.64 -12.54
CA GLU A 379 5.63 -21.31 -11.98
C GLU A 379 4.63 -20.29 -11.42
N GLU A 380 3.38 -20.34 -11.90
CA GLU A 380 2.33 -19.39 -11.50
C GLU A 380 1.64 -19.76 -10.18
N THR A 381 1.73 -21.02 -9.74
CA THR A 381 0.97 -21.51 -8.56
C THR A 381 1.82 -22.42 -7.69
N ALA A 382 1.55 -22.45 -6.39
CA ALA A 382 2.19 -23.37 -5.43
C ALA A 382 2.14 -24.83 -5.87
N ALA A 383 1.04 -25.27 -6.52
CA ALA A 383 0.86 -26.65 -6.96
C ALA A 383 1.80 -27.05 -8.11
N ALA A 384 2.33 -26.09 -8.86
CA ALA A 384 3.27 -26.35 -9.95
C ALA A 384 4.72 -26.59 -9.44
N CYS A 385 5.01 -26.25 -8.18
CA CYS A 385 6.32 -26.47 -7.58
C CYS A 385 6.49 -27.94 -7.16
N ALA A 386 7.28 -28.69 -7.93
CA ALA A 386 7.45 -30.13 -7.76
C ALA A 386 8.28 -30.54 -6.51
N ALA A 387 9.22 -29.70 -6.08
CA ALA A 387 10.10 -29.98 -4.94
C ALA A 387 10.37 -28.69 -4.14
N PRO A 388 10.62 -28.79 -2.82
CA PRO A 388 11.06 -27.64 -2.03
C PRO A 388 12.48 -27.20 -2.46
N PRO A 389 12.83 -25.91 -2.32
CA PRO A 389 14.17 -25.43 -2.62
C PRO A 389 15.20 -25.97 -1.63
N GLU A 390 16.46 -26.10 -2.07
CA GLU A 390 17.56 -26.49 -1.17
C GLU A 390 17.79 -25.46 -0.06
N ASP A 391 17.72 -24.17 -0.41
CA ASP A 391 17.82 -23.04 0.51
C ASP A 391 16.72 -22.00 0.25
N GLY A 392 16.23 -21.39 1.34
CA GLY A 392 15.14 -20.44 1.28
C GLY A 392 13.76 -21.09 1.17
N VAL A 393 12.80 -20.34 0.65
CA VAL A 393 11.41 -20.82 0.48
C VAL A 393 10.76 -20.27 -0.78
N TYR A 394 9.84 -21.03 -1.35
CA TYR A 394 8.93 -20.54 -2.39
C TYR A 394 7.69 -19.92 -1.76
N ILE A 395 7.31 -18.76 -2.27
CA ILE A 395 6.16 -18.01 -1.77
C ILE A 395 5.24 -17.61 -2.93
N ASP A 396 3.94 -17.83 -2.76
CA ASP A 396 2.90 -17.46 -3.70
C ASP A 396 1.87 -16.46 -3.13
N GLY A 397 0.94 -16.04 -4.00
CA GLY A 397 -0.22 -15.23 -3.62
C GLY A 397 0.01 -13.73 -3.64
N PHE A 398 0.92 -13.24 -4.49
CA PHE A 398 1.20 -11.82 -4.62
C PHE A 398 0.38 -11.18 -5.75
N PHE A 399 -0.18 -10.01 -5.46
CA PHE A 399 -0.75 -9.10 -6.43
C PHE A 399 0.17 -7.91 -6.63
N LEU A 400 0.28 -7.42 -7.85
CA LEU A 400 1.04 -6.24 -8.20
C LEU A 400 0.06 -5.11 -8.54
N ASP A 401 0.24 -3.97 -7.88
CA ASP A 401 -0.55 -2.75 -8.06
C ASP A 401 0.35 -1.66 -8.66
N GLY A 402 -0.18 -0.88 -9.61
CA GLY A 402 0.56 0.18 -10.32
C GLY A 402 1.53 -0.30 -11.42
N ALA A 403 1.74 -1.61 -11.56
CA ALA A 403 2.53 -2.22 -12.62
C ALA A 403 1.96 -3.60 -13.02
N ARG A 404 2.54 -4.24 -14.03
CA ARG A 404 2.31 -5.64 -14.41
C ARG A 404 3.65 -6.37 -14.53
N TRP A 405 3.60 -7.70 -14.44
CA TRP A 405 4.76 -8.54 -14.69
C TRP A 405 4.76 -9.04 -16.13
N ASP A 406 5.77 -8.65 -16.89
CA ASP A 406 5.96 -9.19 -18.24
C ASP A 406 6.65 -10.56 -18.15
N ARG A 407 5.88 -11.62 -18.41
CA ARG A 407 6.32 -13.02 -18.32
C ARG A 407 7.34 -13.39 -19.41
N GLU A 408 7.30 -12.72 -20.56
CA GLU A 408 8.23 -13.01 -21.66
C GLU A 408 9.59 -12.38 -21.39
N LYS A 409 9.60 -11.12 -20.93
CA LYS A 409 10.82 -10.37 -20.64
C LYS A 409 11.35 -10.57 -19.22
N ARG A 410 10.54 -11.12 -18.32
CA ARG A 410 10.82 -11.28 -16.88
C ARG A 410 11.22 -9.96 -16.21
N GLN A 411 10.42 -8.92 -16.44
CA GLN A 411 10.63 -7.59 -15.87
C GLN A 411 9.29 -6.88 -15.63
N LEU A 412 9.34 -5.80 -14.84
CA LEU A 412 8.20 -4.91 -14.67
C LEU A 412 7.81 -4.20 -15.97
N ALA A 413 6.51 -4.05 -16.19
CA ALA A 413 5.95 -3.31 -17.32
C ALA A 413 4.70 -2.53 -16.89
N ASP A 414 4.28 -1.56 -17.72
CA ASP A 414 3.12 -0.72 -17.43
C ASP A 414 1.82 -1.55 -17.42
N SER A 415 0.95 -1.32 -16.44
CA SER A 415 -0.35 -2.03 -16.34
C SER A 415 -1.19 -1.84 -17.60
N ARG A 416 -2.00 -2.85 -17.94
CA ARG A 416 -2.97 -2.72 -19.04
C ARG A 416 -4.10 -1.77 -18.63
N PRO A 417 -4.65 -0.96 -19.55
CA PRO A 417 -5.84 -0.15 -19.26
C PRO A 417 -6.94 -1.02 -18.66
N THR A 418 -7.63 -0.52 -17.63
CA THR A 418 -8.74 -1.19 -16.91
C THR A 418 -8.36 -2.40 -16.03
N VAL A 419 -7.11 -2.85 -16.06
CA VAL A 419 -6.61 -3.90 -15.17
C VAL A 419 -5.86 -3.25 -14.00
N MET A 420 -6.48 -3.27 -12.81
CA MET A 420 -5.93 -2.61 -11.62
C MET A 420 -4.78 -3.39 -10.99
N TYR A 421 -4.95 -4.71 -10.90
CA TYR A 421 -4.01 -5.60 -10.25
C TYR A 421 -3.61 -6.71 -11.21
N ASP A 422 -2.32 -7.04 -11.24
CA ASP A 422 -1.79 -8.22 -11.94
C ASP A 422 -1.37 -9.27 -10.91
N THR A 423 -1.36 -10.56 -11.29
CA THR A 423 -0.87 -11.63 -10.42
C THR A 423 0.57 -11.94 -10.72
N LEU A 424 1.38 -12.06 -9.68
CA LEU A 424 2.78 -12.43 -9.79
C LEU A 424 2.95 -13.96 -9.70
N PRO A 425 3.92 -14.52 -10.43
CA PRO A 425 4.35 -15.91 -10.24
C PRO A 425 4.92 -16.16 -8.85
N VAL A 426 5.22 -17.42 -8.55
CA VAL A 426 5.93 -17.82 -7.34
C VAL A 426 7.28 -17.11 -7.26
N ILE A 427 7.62 -16.59 -6.09
CA ILE A 427 8.91 -15.93 -5.84
C ILE A 427 9.71 -16.80 -4.88
N HIS A 428 10.98 -17.01 -5.21
CA HIS A 428 11.94 -17.69 -4.37
C HIS A 428 12.65 -16.66 -3.48
N PHE A 429 12.48 -16.83 -2.17
CA PHE A 429 13.13 -16.01 -1.15
C PHE A 429 14.37 -16.77 -0.65
N VAL A 430 15.54 -16.34 -1.08
CA VAL A 430 16.83 -16.95 -0.72
C VAL A 430 17.54 -16.08 0.30
N PRO A 431 17.79 -16.56 1.53
CA PRO A 431 18.64 -15.85 2.48
C PRO A 431 20.10 -15.84 2.00
N THR A 432 20.66 -14.66 1.78
CA THR A 432 22.01 -14.46 1.26
C THR A 432 22.80 -13.53 2.20
N PRO A 433 24.02 -13.90 2.61
CA PRO A 433 24.86 -13.04 3.44
C PRO A 433 25.36 -11.84 2.63
N HIS A 434 25.35 -10.65 3.23
CA HIS A 434 25.86 -9.41 2.62
C HIS A 434 25.27 -9.11 1.23
N PHE A 435 23.98 -9.35 1.05
CA PHE A 435 23.31 -9.04 -0.21
C PHE A 435 23.38 -7.53 -0.49
N GLU A 436 24.07 -7.17 -1.57
CA GLU A 436 24.09 -5.82 -2.12
C GLU A 436 23.06 -5.72 -3.24
N ARG A 437 22.12 -4.79 -3.07
CA ARG A 437 21.08 -4.53 -4.06
C ARG A 437 21.68 -3.86 -5.30
N SER A 438 21.26 -4.31 -6.48
CA SER A 438 21.53 -3.60 -7.73
C SER A 438 20.79 -2.26 -7.76
N GLU A 439 21.47 -1.16 -8.07
CA GLU A 439 20.83 0.15 -8.26
C GLU A 439 19.82 0.18 -9.42
N LYS A 440 19.90 -0.80 -10.34
CA LYS A 440 19.01 -0.91 -11.48
C LYS A 440 17.66 -1.55 -11.14
N ASP A 441 17.62 -2.35 -10.08
CA ASP A 441 16.41 -3.07 -9.70
C ASP A 441 15.49 -2.16 -8.90
N TYR A 442 14.19 -2.30 -9.15
CA TYR A 442 13.19 -1.55 -8.40
C TYR A 442 12.90 -2.26 -7.08
N GLU A 443 13.29 -1.62 -5.98
CA GLU A 443 12.87 -2.03 -4.65
C GLU A 443 11.36 -1.78 -4.47
N CYS A 444 10.58 -2.84 -4.61
CA CYS A 444 9.12 -2.85 -4.57
C CYS A 444 8.62 -3.17 -3.15
N PRO A 445 7.85 -2.28 -2.49
CA PRO A 445 7.33 -2.55 -1.16
C PRO A 445 6.19 -3.57 -1.20
N LEU A 446 6.23 -4.57 -0.31
CA LEU A 446 5.17 -5.56 -0.12
C LEU A 446 4.34 -5.24 1.12
N TYR A 447 3.02 -5.11 0.94
CA TYR A 447 2.05 -4.85 2.01
C TYR A 447 1.07 -6.00 2.18
N LYS A 448 0.50 -6.13 3.39
CA LYS A 448 -0.54 -7.13 3.68
C LYS A 448 -1.85 -6.80 2.97
N THR A 449 -2.23 -5.52 2.90
CA THR A 449 -3.48 -5.05 2.29
C THR A 449 -3.29 -3.82 1.42
N ALA A 450 -4.24 -3.59 0.50
CA ALA A 450 -4.28 -2.42 -0.40
C ALA A 450 -4.32 -1.04 0.30
N VAL A 451 -4.59 -0.97 1.61
CA VAL A 451 -4.55 0.31 2.36
C VAL A 451 -3.12 0.85 2.46
N ARG A 452 -2.12 -0.03 2.46
CA ARG A 452 -0.66 0.25 2.63
C ARG A 452 -0.26 0.99 3.92
N ALA A 453 -1.19 1.63 4.62
CA ALA A 453 -1.02 2.19 5.95
C ALA A 453 -1.42 1.21 7.08
N GLY A 454 -0.82 1.42 8.25
CA GLY A 454 -1.02 0.67 9.48
C GLY A 454 -0.57 1.48 10.69
N VAL A 455 -0.50 0.85 11.86
CA VAL A 455 0.10 1.49 13.05
C VAL A 455 1.61 1.51 12.86
N LEU A 456 2.27 2.65 13.08
CA LEU A 456 3.72 2.75 13.00
C LEU A 456 4.34 2.03 14.21
N SER A 457 5.32 1.16 13.95
CA SER A 457 6.14 0.54 14.98
C SER A 457 7.08 1.56 15.62
N THR A 458 7.76 1.16 16.70
CA THR A 458 8.86 1.95 17.29
C THR A 458 10.02 2.20 16.33
N THR A 459 10.12 1.41 15.25
CA THR A 459 11.10 1.58 14.17
C THR A 459 10.59 2.47 13.03
N GLY A 460 9.39 3.06 13.15
CA GLY A 460 8.80 3.92 12.12
C GLY A 460 8.15 3.16 10.95
N GLN A 461 8.15 1.83 10.97
CA GLN A 461 7.56 1.02 9.90
C GLN A 461 6.09 0.71 10.17
N SER A 462 5.27 0.81 9.12
CA SER A 462 3.86 0.42 9.18
C SER A 462 3.69 -1.06 9.50
N THR A 463 2.78 -1.43 10.41
CA THR A 463 2.42 -2.83 10.68
C THR A 463 1.85 -3.57 9.46
N ASN A 464 1.49 -2.84 8.40
CA ASN A 464 1.03 -3.37 7.12
C ASN A 464 2.18 -3.71 6.17
N PHE A 465 3.35 -3.08 6.32
CA PHE A 465 4.53 -3.37 5.51
C PHE A 465 5.15 -4.72 5.92
N VAL A 466 5.53 -5.55 4.96
CA VAL A 466 6.12 -6.87 5.21
C VAL A 466 7.62 -6.87 4.94
N VAL A 467 8.02 -6.64 3.69
CA VAL A 467 9.41 -6.60 3.22
C VAL A 467 9.47 -5.86 1.89
N ALA A 468 10.64 -5.45 1.45
CA ALA A 468 10.85 -4.91 0.11
C ALA A 468 11.46 -5.98 -0.80
N VAL A 469 10.86 -6.19 -1.98
CA VAL A 469 11.26 -7.18 -2.97
C VAL A 469 11.91 -6.47 -4.14
N ASP A 470 13.13 -6.88 -4.50
CA ASP A 470 13.84 -6.32 -5.65
C ASP A 470 13.31 -6.91 -6.95
N MET A 471 12.79 -6.05 -7.81
CA MET A 471 12.14 -6.43 -9.06
C MET A 471 12.94 -5.90 -10.25
N PRO A 472 13.27 -6.75 -11.24
CA PRO A 472 13.99 -6.31 -12.42
C PRO A 472 13.13 -5.39 -13.30
N THR A 473 13.76 -4.36 -13.86
CA THR A 473 13.12 -3.31 -14.67
C THR A 473 14.05 -2.83 -15.78
N ASP A 474 13.47 -2.42 -16.92
CA ASP A 474 14.16 -1.73 -18.01
C ASP A 474 14.15 -0.20 -17.87
N ARG A 475 13.26 0.33 -17.03
CA ARG A 475 13.14 1.75 -16.71
C ARG A 475 13.84 2.09 -15.40
N ASP A 476 14.12 3.38 -15.23
CA ASP A 476 14.63 3.93 -13.99
C ASP A 476 13.70 3.61 -12.80
N PRO A 477 14.23 3.13 -11.65
CA PRO A 477 13.42 2.81 -10.47
C PRO A 477 12.52 3.95 -9.98
N ASP A 478 12.91 5.22 -10.17
CA ASP A 478 12.11 6.39 -9.77
C ASP A 478 10.79 6.45 -10.57
N TYR A 479 10.74 5.87 -11.77
CA TYR A 479 9.49 5.74 -12.54
C TYR A 479 8.44 4.93 -11.75
N TRP A 480 8.82 3.77 -11.22
CA TRP A 480 7.91 2.89 -10.50
C TRP A 480 7.53 3.43 -9.12
N VAL A 481 8.43 4.19 -8.48
CA VAL A 481 8.12 4.97 -7.26
C VAL A 481 7.02 5.98 -7.56
N ALA A 482 7.18 6.78 -8.64
CA ALA A 482 6.20 7.80 -9.00
C ALA A 482 4.83 7.17 -9.30
N MET A 483 4.80 6.02 -9.97
CA MET A 483 3.58 5.26 -10.28
C MET A 483 2.90 4.64 -9.06
N GLY A 484 3.55 4.64 -7.89
CA GLY A 484 3.02 4.04 -6.68
C GLY A 484 2.98 2.52 -6.75
N THR A 485 3.97 1.90 -7.41
CA THR A 485 4.02 0.44 -7.60
C THR A 485 4.22 -0.25 -6.25
N ALA A 486 3.43 -1.27 -5.97
CA ALA A 486 3.61 -2.07 -4.76
C ALA A 486 3.07 -3.49 -4.95
N MET A 487 3.60 -4.41 -4.15
CA MET A 487 3.06 -5.76 -4.03
C MET A 487 2.06 -5.83 -2.86
N LEU A 488 1.01 -6.61 -3.03
CA LEU A 488 -0.05 -6.80 -2.05
C LEU A 488 -0.28 -8.28 -1.82
N CYS A 489 -0.44 -8.69 -0.56
CA CYS A 489 -0.86 -10.06 -0.22
C CYS A 489 -2.39 -10.25 -0.36
N ALA A 490 -3.17 -9.20 -0.15
CA ALA A 490 -4.63 -9.26 -0.22
C ALA A 490 -5.23 -7.98 -0.80
N LEU A 491 -6.28 -8.17 -1.61
CA LEU A 491 -7.08 -7.12 -2.24
C LEU A 491 -8.31 -6.76 -1.39
#